data_AF-A0A2N3NKH4-F1
#
_entry.id   AF-A0A2N3NKH4-F1
#
_cell.length_a   1.000
_cell.length_b   1.000
_cell.length_c   1.000
_cell.angle_alpha   90.00
_cell.angle_beta   90.00
_cell.angle_gamma   90.00
#
_symmetry.space_group_name_H-M   'P 1'
#
loop_
_entity.id
_entity.type
_entity.pdbx_description
1 polymer ?
#
loop_
_entity_poly.entity_id
_entity_poly.type
_entity_poly.pdbx_seq_one_letter_code
_entity_poly.pdbx_strand_id
1 'polypeptide(L)'
;MTPRPENIGIKAIEIYFPSQYVEQSELEKFDGVSAGKYTIGLGQTKMSFCDDREDIYSFSLTVVSNLLKKYNIDPNSIGRLEVGTETILDKSKSVKTVLMQLFGDNTNIEGVDTVNACYGGTNAFFNAVDWVESSAWDGRDAIVVAADIALYAKGNARPTGGAGAVALLIGPNAPVVVEPGLRGTYMQHAYDFYKPDLTSEYPYVDGHFSLTCYTRALDAAYRAYCKREASKLANGANGNANGASDTKTPLDRFDYLTFHAPTCKLVQKSYGRLLYHDYLANSDHVAFAEVAPELRDMDYEKSLTDKAVEKTFMTLTKKRFQDRVSPGIQVATLCGNMYCASVWGGLASLISHVDSATLNGKRIGLFSYGSGLAASFLSFRVNGDVSTIAKTLDIPARLNARRAVPPQTYDTMCDLRKQAHLQKDYKPQGDASTIASGTYYLENVDDMFKRTYSVQA
;
A
#
# COMPACT_ATOMS: atom_id res chain seq x y z
N MET A 1 23.43 15.55 -25.70
CA MET A 1 22.20 14.97 -25.15
C MET A 1 22.59 14.29 -23.86
N THR A 2 22.02 14.69 -22.73
CA THR A 2 22.18 13.93 -21.48
C THR A 2 21.69 12.50 -21.73
N PRO A 3 22.42 11.45 -21.30
CA PRO A 3 21.94 10.08 -21.46
C PRO A 3 20.56 9.96 -20.81
N ARG A 4 19.64 9.21 -21.44
CA ARG A 4 18.35 8.92 -20.80
C ARG A 4 18.60 8.18 -19.48
N PRO A 5 17.88 8.52 -18.40
CA PRO A 5 18.01 7.79 -17.15
C PRO A 5 17.68 6.31 -17.36
N GLU A 6 18.50 5.44 -16.80
CA GLU A 6 18.31 3.99 -16.83
C GLU A 6 18.02 3.47 -15.42
N ASN A 7 17.40 2.29 -15.35
CA ASN A 7 17.09 1.61 -14.10
C ASN A 7 16.32 2.50 -13.11
N ILE A 8 15.33 3.23 -13.61
CA ILE A 8 14.49 4.11 -12.80
C ILE A 8 13.66 3.25 -11.84
N GLY A 9 13.59 3.67 -10.59
CA GLY A 9 12.82 2.96 -9.59
C GLY A 9 13.06 3.50 -8.19
N ILE A 10 12.90 2.63 -7.20
CA ILE A 10 12.95 2.98 -5.78
C ILE A 10 14.37 2.82 -5.26
N LYS A 11 14.98 3.94 -4.85
CA LYS A 11 16.32 4.04 -4.26
C LYS A 11 16.32 3.85 -2.75
N ALA A 12 15.27 4.31 -2.08
CA ALA A 12 15.10 4.20 -0.63
C ALA A 12 13.61 4.11 -0.26
N ILE A 13 13.33 3.46 0.86
CA ILE A 13 11.98 3.33 1.42
C ILE A 13 12.04 3.67 2.91
N GLU A 14 11.10 4.48 3.38
CA GLU A 14 10.83 4.65 4.80
C GLU A 14 9.34 4.41 5.06
N ILE A 15 9.02 3.88 6.24
CA ILE A 15 7.65 3.62 6.67
C ILE A 15 7.44 4.22 8.06
N TYR A 16 6.26 4.76 8.29
CA TYR A 16 5.77 5.16 9.59
C TYR A 16 4.45 4.44 9.89
N PHE A 17 4.32 3.96 11.12
CA PHE A 17 3.07 3.48 11.70
C PHE A 17 3.07 3.88 13.18
N PRO A 18 1.90 4.21 13.76
CA PRO A 18 1.81 4.60 15.17
C PRO A 18 2.46 3.60 16.13
N SER A 19 3.01 4.12 17.23
CA SER A 19 3.70 3.37 18.28
C SER A 19 2.79 2.46 19.11
N GLN A 20 1.48 2.45 18.84
CA GLN A 20 0.47 1.69 19.57
C GLN A 20 -0.45 0.89 18.64
N TYR A 21 -1.07 -0.14 19.21
CA TYR A 21 -2.03 -0.99 18.50
C TYR A 21 -3.04 -1.63 19.46
N VAL A 22 -4.16 -2.09 18.89
CA VAL A 22 -5.13 -2.98 19.55
C VAL A 22 -4.99 -4.40 18.99
N GLU A 23 -4.96 -5.41 19.87
CA GLU A 23 -4.95 -6.83 19.47
C GLU A 23 -6.33 -7.22 18.91
N GLN A 24 -6.36 -7.85 17.74
CA GLN A 24 -7.61 -8.23 17.09
C GLN A 24 -8.38 -9.29 17.89
N SER A 25 -7.69 -10.20 18.58
CA SER A 25 -8.34 -11.19 19.45
C SER A 25 -9.01 -10.56 20.68
N GLU A 26 -8.47 -9.45 21.19
CA GLU A 26 -9.12 -8.70 22.27
C GLU A 26 -10.29 -7.88 21.74
N LEU A 27 -10.16 -7.34 20.53
CA LEU A 27 -11.27 -6.66 19.85
C LEU A 27 -12.42 -7.61 19.53
N GLU A 28 -12.15 -8.88 19.18
CA GLU A 28 -13.18 -9.91 19.00
C GLU A 28 -14.03 -10.10 20.27
N LYS A 29 -13.38 -10.19 21.43
CA LYS A 29 -14.06 -10.32 22.72
C LYS A 29 -14.86 -9.05 23.07
N PHE A 30 -14.25 -7.89 22.85
CA PHE A 30 -14.86 -6.59 23.14
C PHE A 30 -16.12 -6.34 22.30
N ASP A 31 -16.08 -6.69 21.01
CA ASP A 31 -17.21 -6.55 20.09
C ASP A 31 -18.27 -7.67 20.25
N GLY A 32 -18.02 -8.68 21.10
CA GLY A 32 -18.94 -9.80 21.31
C GLY A 32 -19.09 -10.72 20.10
N VAL A 33 -18.04 -10.85 19.26
CA VAL A 33 -18.04 -11.71 18.08
C VAL A 33 -17.34 -13.05 18.33
N SER A 34 -17.58 -14.04 17.47
CA SER A 34 -16.92 -15.34 17.57
C SER A 34 -15.39 -15.23 17.43
N ALA A 35 -14.66 -15.98 18.27
CA ALA A 35 -13.22 -16.12 18.15
C ALA A 35 -12.82 -16.53 16.73
N GLY A 36 -11.80 -15.88 16.17
CA GLY A 36 -11.35 -16.12 14.80
C GLY A 36 -12.03 -15.27 13.73
N LYS A 37 -13.09 -14.50 14.04
CA LYS A 37 -13.77 -13.66 13.04
C LYS A 37 -12.81 -12.65 12.41
N TYR A 38 -11.93 -12.03 13.19
CA TYR A 38 -10.95 -11.05 12.72
C TYR A 38 -9.61 -11.73 12.44
N THR A 39 -9.14 -12.55 13.37
CA THR A 39 -7.82 -13.19 13.28
C THR A 39 -7.69 -14.24 12.18
N ILE A 40 -8.77 -14.94 11.84
CA ILE A 40 -8.80 -15.95 10.76
C ILE A 40 -9.63 -15.45 9.56
N GLY A 41 -10.80 -14.90 9.84
CA GLY A 41 -11.75 -14.44 8.83
C GLY A 41 -11.22 -13.27 8.02
N LEU A 42 -10.61 -12.28 8.68
CA LEU A 42 -9.92 -11.16 8.01
C LEU A 42 -8.41 -11.44 7.86
N GLY A 43 -7.85 -12.33 8.68
CA GLY A 43 -6.42 -12.59 8.72
C GLY A 43 -5.63 -11.44 9.35
N GLN A 44 -6.24 -10.69 10.27
CA GLN A 44 -5.62 -9.54 10.93
C GLN A 44 -5.21 -9.91 12.36
N THR A 45 -4.00 -9.55 12.77
CA THR A 45 -3.50 -9.82 14.13
C THR A 45 -3.60 -8.59 15.02
N LYS A 46 -3.16 -7.43 14.52
CA LYS A 46 -3.10 -6.17 15.27
C LYS A 46 -3.54 -5.02 14.36
N MET A 47 -4.08 -3.96 14.95
CA MET A 47 -4.48 -2.76 14.23
C MET A 47 -3.82 -1.53 14.86
N SER A 48 -3.00 -0.83 14.09
CA SER A 48 -2.42 0.45 14.48
C SER A 48 -3.44 1.56 14.33
N PHE A 49 -3.38 2.53 15.24
CA PHE A 49 -4.25 3.69 15.23
C PHE A 49 -3.57 4.84 15.98
N CYS A 50 -4.11 6.05 15.81
CA CYS A 50 -3.66 7.24 16.50
C CYS A 50 -4.86 7.96 17.13
N ASP A 51 -4.59 8.89 18.05
CA ASP A 51 -5.58 9.77 18.65
C ASP A 51 -5.63 11.13 17.92
N ASP A 52 -6.00 12.20 18.63
CA ASP A 52 -6.07 13.57 18.13
C ASP A 52 -4.69 14.27 18.04
N ARG A 53 -3.60 13.63 18.48
CA ARG A 53 -2.24 14.16 18.37
C ARG A 53 -1.58 13.88 17.04
N GLU A 54 -2.10 12.94 16.25
CA GLU A 54 -1.52 12.62 14.95
C GLU A 54 -2.54 12.73 13.83
N ASP A 55 -2.08 13.25 12.70
CA ASP A 55 -2.90 13.47 11.52
C ASP A 55 -2.11 13.22 10.23
N ILE A 56 -2.75 13.42 9.08
CA ILE A 56 -2.11 13.17 7.78
C ILE A 56 -0.85 14.02 7.56
N TYR A 57 -0.80 15.24 8.10
CA TYR A 57 0.37 16.10 8.00
C TYR A 57 1.49 15.59 8.90
N SER A 58 1.18 15.23 10.15
CA SER A 58 2.19 14.73 11.10
C SER A 58 2.78 13.39 10.66
N PHE A 59 1.96 12.48 10.11
CA PHE A 59 2.40 11.23 9.50
C PHE A 59 3.37 11.48 8.33
N SER A 60 2.97 12.38 7.42
CA SER A 60 3.75 12.70 6.23
C SER A 60 5.07 13.40 6.58
N LEU A 61 5.04 14.37 7.52
CA LEU A 61 6.24 15.03 8.05
C LEU A 61 7.20 14.02 8.69
N THR A 62 6.67 13.09 9.49
CA THR A 62 7.48 12.06 10.15
C THR A 62 8.17 11.15 9.13
N VAL A 63 7.43 10.58 8.19
CA VAL A 63 8.02 9.62 7.24
C VAL A 63 9.03 10.28 6.30
N VAL A 64 8.79 11.52 5.86
CA VAL A 64 9.73 12.25 5.00
C VAL A 64 10.95 12.72 5.79
N SER A 65 10.78 13.25 6.99
CA SER A 65 11.90 13.64 7.86
C SER A 65 12.80 12.44 8.17
N ASN A 66 12.21 11.28 8.45
CA ASN A 66 12.94 10.03 8.67
C ASN A 66 13.67 9.55 7.41
N LEU A 67 13.02 9.59 6.24
CA LEU A 67 13.66 9.25 4.97
C LEU A 67 14.90 10.13 4.74
N LEU A 68 14.76 11.45 4.85
CA LEU A 68 15.86 12.39 4.65
C LEU A 68 17.02 12.14 5.61
N LYS A 69 16.73 11.98 6.90
CA LYS A 69 17.75 11.80 7.95
C LYS A 69 18.45 10.45 7.86
N LYS A 70 17.71 9.35 7.77
CA LYS A 70 18.26 7.99 7.86
C LYS A 70 19.03 7.57 6.62
N TYR A 71 18.70 8.13 5.46
CA TYR A 71 19.43 7.92 4.21
C TYR A 71 20.41 9.06 3.89
N ASN A 72 20.54 10.06 4.77
CA ASN A 72 21.40 11.24 4.59
C ASN A 72 21.19 11.93 3.22
N ILE A 73 19.92 12.19 2.89
CA ILE A 73 19.52 12.82 1.63
C ILE A 73 19.54 14.34 1.82
N ASP A 74 20.30 15.04 0.99
CA ASP A 74 20.27 16.50 0.93
C ASP A 74 18.90 16.97 0.39
N PRO A 75 18.12 17.78 1.12
CA PRO A 75 16.86 18.31 0.62
C PRO A 75 16.97 19.07 -0.71
N ASN A 76 18.14 19.64 -1.04
CA ASN A 76 18.38 20.31 -2.32
C ASN A 76 18.49 19.33 -3.51
N SER A 77 18.72 18.04 -3.23
CA SER A 77 18.79 16.98 -4.25
C SER A 77 17.42 16.47 -4.71
N ILE A 78 16.32 17.05 -4.20
CA ILE A 78 14.95 16.68 -4.53
C ILE A 78 14.33 17.71 -5.49
N GLY A 79 13.84 17.23 -6.63
CA GLY A 79 13.21 18.06 -7.68
C GLY A 79 11.71 17.86 -7.81
N ARG A 80 11.18 16.76 -7.26
CA ARG A 80 9.74 16.49 -7.20
C ARG A 80 9.35 15.89 -5.85
N LEU A 81 8.20 16.29 -5.32
CA LEU A 81 7.57 15.74 -4.13
C LEU A 81 6.07 15.65 -4.35
N GLU A 82 5.51 14.44 -4.28
CA GLU A 82 4.08 14.21 -4.53
C GLU A 82 3.47 13.31 -3.45
N VAL A 83 2.23 13.62 -3.03
CA VAL A 83 1.53 12.90 -1.96
C VAL A 83 0.29 12.22 -2.50
N GLY A 84 0.14 10.93 -2.23
CA GLY A 84 -1.09 10.18 -2.39
C GLY A 84 -1.77 9.94 -1.05
N THR A 85 -2.99 10.45 -0.89
CA THR A 85 -3.78 10.25 0.33
C THR A 85 -5.27 10.32 0.02
N GLU A 86 -6.10 9.68 0.85
CA GLU A 86 -7.55 9.88 0.90
C GLU A 86 -8.01 10.42 2.27
N THR A 87 -7.06 10.88 3.10
CA THR A 87 -7.30 11.50 4.40
C THR A 87 -7.23 13.02 4.26
N ILE A 88 -8.38 13.65 4.02
CA ILE A 88 -8.47 15.07 3.66
C ILE A 88 -8.74 15.92 4.91
N LEU A 89 -7.84 16.85 5.21
CA LEU A 89 -8.04 17.87 6.27
C LEU A 89 -8.35 19.26 5.71
N ASP A 90 -7.91 19.54 4.49
CA ASP A 90 -8.17 20.79 3.77
C ASP A 90 -8.56 20.47 2.32
N LYS A 91 -9.54 21.19 1.79
CA LYS A 91 -10.11 20.93 0.45
C LYS A 91 -9.31 21.60 -0.68
N SER A 92 -8.34 22.43 -0.34
CA SER A 92 -7.54 23.20 -1.31
C SER A 92 -6.04 23.11 -0.99
N LYS A 93 -5.64 23.28 0.27
CA LYS A 93 -4.24 23.20 0.68
C LYS A 93 -3.79 21.74 0.72
N SER A 94 -2.78 21.43 -0.08
CA SER A 94 -2.20 20.10 -0.16
C SER A 94 -1.28 19.75 1.03
N VAL A 95 -1.23 18.48 1.40
CA VAL A 95 -0.21 17.89 2.29
C VAL A 95 1.18 18.23 1.78
N LYS A 96 1.41 18.17 0.46
CA LYS A 96 2.69 18.56 -0.17
C LYS A 96 3.17 19.93 0.29
N THR A 97 2.30 20.93 0.35
CA THR A 97 2.71 22.28 0.80
C THR A 97 3.07 22.34 2.28
N VAL A 98 2.56 21.43 3.11
CA VAL A 98 2.98 21.28 4.51
C VAL A 98 4.37 20.62 4.56
N LEU A 99 4.66 19.66 3.68
CA LEU A 99 5.98 19.02 3.63
C LEU A 99 7.11 19.95 3.21
N MET A 100 6.81 21.04 2.47
CA MET A 100 7.82 22.03 2.06
C MET A 100 8.59 22.65 3.25
N GLN A 101 8.05 22.59 4.47
CA GLN A 101 8.75 22.97 5.70
C GLN A 101 10.08 22.22 5.92
N LEU A 102 10.22 21.03 5.34
CA LEU A 102 11.41 20.17 5.48
C LEU A 102 12.51 20.48 4.46
N PHE A 103 12.27 21.38 3.49
CA PHE A 103 13.15 21.60 2.35
C PHE A 103 13.90 22.94 2.37
N GLY A 104 13.76 23.72 3.45
CA GLY A 104 14.47 24.99 3.64
C GLY A 104 14.30 25.92 2.44
N ASP A 105 15.43 26.33 1.84
CA ASP A 105 15.46 27.23 0.69
C ASP A 105 15.18 26.54 -0.66
N ASN A 106 15.12 25.20 -0.71
CA ASN A 106 14.74 24.48 -1.94
C ASN A 106 13.23 24.56 -2.16
N THR A 107 12.79 25.64 -2.81
CA THR A 107 11.38 25.88 -3.14
C THR A 107 10.99 25.42 -4.54
N ASN A 108 11.96 25.11 -5.40
CA ASN A 108 11.73 24.66 -6.77
C ASN A 108 11.55 23.14 -6.83
N ILE A 109 10.41 22.65 -6.30
CA ILE A 109 10.06 21.23 -6.23
C ILE A 109 8.66 21.01 -6.81
N GLU A 110 8.56 20.29 -7.93
CA GLU A 110 7.30 19.94 -8.57
C GLU A 110 6.46 18.95 -7.75
N GLY A 111 5.18 18.78 -8.12
CA GLY A 111 4.25 17.85 -7.48
C GLY A 111 3.31 18.49 -6.46
N VAL A 112 2.19 17.83 -6.21
CA VAL A 112 1.09 18.25 -5.32
C VAL A 112 0.48 16.99 -4.66
N ASP A 113 -0.78 17.05 -4.24
CA ASP A 113 -1.51 15.86 -3.79
C ASP A 113 -2.29 15.25 -4.96
N THR A 114 -2.41 13.92 -4.97
CA THR A 114 -3.25 13.15 -5.91
C THR A 114 -4.15 12.20 -5.15
N VAL A 115 -5.44 12.16 -5.51
CA VAL A 115 -6.46 11.46 -4.72
C VAL A 115 -7.32 10.57 -5.63
N ASN A 116 -7.39 9.28 -5.30
CA ASN A 116 -8.49 8.37 -5.64
C ASN A 116 -8.44 7.18 -4.68
N ALA A 117 -9.11 7.29 -3.52
CA ALA A 117 -9.08 6.28 -2.46
C ALA A 117 -7.64 5.76 -2.22
N CYS A 118 -7.48 4.46 -1.99
CA CYS A 118 -6.19 3.82 -1.74
C CYS A 118 -5.23 3.77 -2.96
N TYR A 119 -5.60 4.33 -4.11
CA TYR A 119 -4.77 4.34 -5.33
C TYR A 119 -3.83 5.56 -5.41
N GLY A 120 -4.08 6.61 -4.62
CA GLY A 120 -3.36 7.90 -4.72
C GLY A 120 -1.83 7.74 -4.69
N GLY A 121 -1.30 6.90 -3.79
CA GLY A 121 0.15 6.66 -3.68
C GLY A 121 0.75 6.05 -4.95
N THR A 122 0.00 5.19 -5.65
CA THR A 122 0.45 4.60 -6.93
C THR A 122 0.40 5.59 -8.07
N ASN A 123 -0.60 6.49 -8.09
CA ASN A 123 -0.62 7.56 -9.07
C ASN A 123 0.57 8.51 -8.89
N ALA A 124 0.89 8.88 -7.64
CA ALA A 124 2.07 9.68 -7.32
C ALA A 124 3.37 8.99 -7.74
N PHE A 125 3.47 7.67 -7.53
CA PHE A 125 4.59 6.87 -8.02
C PHE A 125 4.73 6.92 -9.55
N PHE A 126 3.64 6.76 -10.30
CA PHE A 126 3.67 6.88 -11.76
C PHE A 126 4.08 8.27 -12.22
N ASN A 127 3.51 9.31 -11.61
CA ASN A 127 3.87 10.69 -11.93
C ASN A 127 5.35 10.97 -11.67
N ALA A 128 5.93 10.41 -10.61
CA ALA A 128 7.35 10.54 -10.31
C ALA A 128 8.23 9.80 -11.34
N VAL A 129 7.90 8.55 -11.70
CA VAL A 129 8.64 7.82 -12.74
C VAL A 129 8.56 8.54 -14.08
N ASP A 130 7.36 8.97 -14.47
CA ASP A 130 7.12 9.64 -15.75
C ASP A 130 7.84 11.01 -15.78
N TRP A 131 7.92 11.72 -14.65
CA TRP A 131 8.71 12.95 -14.52
C TRP A 131 10.21 12.68 -14.72
N VAL A 132 10.79 11.65 -14.08
CA VAL A 132 12.20 11.27 -14.27
C VAL A 132 12.48 10.89 -15.73
N GLU A 133 11.54 10.25 -16.42
CA GLU A 133 11.67 9.89 -17.86
C GLU A 133 11.48 11.07 -18.82
N SER A 134 10.98 12.21 -18.34
CA SER A 134 10.56 13.32 -19.18
C SER A 134 11.69 14.30 -19.54
N SER A 135 11.41 15.19 -20.49
CA SER A 135 12.29 16.34 -20.77
C SER A 135 12.29 17.40 -19.68
N ALA A 136 11.39 17.32 -18.70
CA ALA A 136 11.34 18.22 -17.55
C ALA A 136 12.23 17.75 -16.39
N TRP A 137 12.80 16.54 -16.47
CA TRP A 137 13.72 16.05 -15.45
C TRP A 137 14.98 16.91 -15.39
N ASP A 138 15.34 17.35 -14.20
CA ASP A 138 16.47 18.26 -13.94
C ASP A 138 17.67 17.54 -13.29
N GLY A 139 17.65 16.21 -13.26
CA GLY A 139 18.71 15.38 -12.68
C GLY A 139 18.54 15.05 -11.19
N ARG A 140 17.55 15.66 -10.51
CA ARG A 140 17.26 15.42 -9.08
C ARG A 140 16.36 14.20 -8.87
N ASP A 141 16.36 13.66 -7.65
CA ASP A 141 15.44 12.58 -7.29
C ASP A 141 14.03 13.12 -7.00
N ALA A 142 13.04 12.23 -7.02
CA ALA A 142 11.67 12.50 -6.61
C ALA A 142 11.36 11.80 -5.28
N ILE A 143 10.52 12.41 -4.44
CA ILE A 143 9.93 11.77 -3.26
C ILE A 143 8.44 11.54 -3.51
N VAL A 144 8.00 10.31 -3.26
CA VAL A 144 6.58 9.94 -3.26
C VAL A 144 6.18 9.61 -1.83
N VAL A 145 5.10 10.20 -1.36
CA VAL A 145 4.52 9.91 -0.04
C VAL A 145 3.15 9.28 -0.24
N ALA A 146 2.90 8.16 0.41
CA ALA A 146 1.58 7.55 0.52
C ALA A 146 1.22 7.47 1.99
N ALA A 147 0.14 8.10 2.43
CA ALA A 147 -0.16 8.21 3.86
C ALA A 147 -1.66 8.28 4.11
N ASP A 148 -2.13 7.63 5.16
CA ASP A 148 -3.55 7.63 5.52
C ASP A 148 -3.84 7.19 6.95
N ILE A 149 -5.02 7.59 7.43
CA ILE A 149 -5.64 7.12 8.66
C ILE A 149 -6.98 6.46 8.27
N ALA A 150 -7.02 5.14 8.26
CA ALA A 150 -8.19 4.35 7.87
C ALA A 150 -9.10 4.10 9.06
N LEU A 151 -10.18 4.89 9.13
CA LEU A 151 -11.13 4.88 10.23
C LEU A 151 -12.54 4.52 9.75
N TYR A 152 -13.24 3.69 10.53
CA TYR A 152 -14.62 3.28 10.25
C TYR A 152 -15.50 3.40 11.50
N ALA A 153 -16.78 3.68 11.27
CA ALA A 153 -17.81 3.67 12.31
C ALA A 153 -17.91 2.29 13.00
N LYS A 154 -18.50 2.25 14.20
CA LYS A 154 -18.80 1.00 14.91
C LYS A 154 -19.52 0.03 13.98
N GLY A 155 -19.02 -1.21 13.88
CA GLY A 155 -19.56 -2.24 13.00
C GLY A 155 -18.47 -3.11 12.37
N ASN A 156 -18.88 -3.96 11.41
CA ASN A 156 -18.01 -5.00 10.84
C ASN A 156 -16.78 -4.49 10.06
N ALA A 157 -16.77 -3.22 9.63
CA ALA A 157 -15.64 -2.63 8.92
C ALA A 157 -14.55 -2.06 9.85
N ARG A 158 -14.90 -1.72 11.11
CA ARG A 158 -13.97 -1.16 12.09
C ARG A 158 -12.69 -1.98 12.31
N PRO A 159 -12.73 -3.32 12.39
CA PRO A 159 -11.52 -4.14 12.55
C PRO A 159 -10.62 -4.15 11.30
N THR A 160 -11.05 -3.56 10.18
CA THR A 160 -10.27 -3.45 8.94
C THR A 160 -9.55 -2.10 8.80
N GLY A 161 -9.65 -1.24 9.81
CA GLY A 161 -8.91 0.02 9.87
C GLY A 161 -7.41 -0.17 10.00
N GLY A 162 -6.70 0.93 10.19
CA GLY A 162 -5.26 0.98 10.31
C GLY A 162 -4.75 2.40 10.07
N ALA A 163 -3.46 2.63 10.26
CA ALA A 163 -2.88 3.95 10.08
C ALA A 163 -1.39 3.81 9.76
N GLY A 164 -0.91 4.59 8.79
CA GLY A 164 0.51 4.67 8.48
C GLY A 164 0.83 5.49 7.24
N ALA A 165 2.13 5.62 6.98
CA ALA A 165 2.67 6.34 5.85
C ALA A 165 3.91 5.63 5.30
N VAL A 166 4.16 5.76 3.99
CA VAL A 166 5.37 5.30 3.32
C VAL A 166 5.93 6.45 2.48
N ALA A 167 7.24 6.67 2.55
CA ALA A 167 7.96 7.55 1.65
C ALA A 167 8.92 6.74 0.77
N LEU A 168 8.94 7.04 -0.52
CA LEU A 168 9.79 6.41 -1.51
C LEU A 168 10.69 7.46 -2.15
N LEU A 169 12.00 7.22 -2.19
CA LEU A 169 12.92 8.00 -3.03
C LEU A 169 13.00 7.34 -4.41
N ILE A 170 12.64 8.09 -5.45
CA ILE A 170 12.56 7.63 -6.83
C ILE A 170 13.64 8.31 -7.67
N GLY A 171 14.38 7.53 -8.45
CA GLY A 171 15.41 8.05 -9.35
C GLY A 171 16.07 6.96 -10.19
N PRO A 172 17.07 7.32 -11.01
CA PRO A 172 17.83 6.37 -11.82
C PRO A 172 18.73 5.47 -10.96
N ASN A 173 19.22 4.38 -11.54
CA ASN A 173 20.14 3.43 -10.90
C ASN A 173 19.59 2.86 -9.58
N ALA A 174 18.28 2.62 -9.52
CA ALA A 174 17.63 2.09 -8.35
C ALA A 174 17.90 0.59 -8.17
N PRO A 175 18.03 0.07 -6.92
CA PRO A 175 18.09 -1.35 -6.65
C PRO A 175 16.74 -2.04 -6.83
N VAL A 176 15.62 -1.31 -6.82
CA VAL A 176 14.28 -1.83 -7.11
C VAL A 176 13.71 -1.09 -8.32
N VAL A 177 13.98 -1.61 -9.51
CA VAL A 177 13.70 -0.99 -10.80
C VAL A 177 12.27 -1.29 -11.23
N VAL A 178 11.48 -0.28 -11.60
CA VAL A 178 10.17 -0.53 -12.22
C VAL A 178 10.38 -1.03 -13.64
N GLU A 179 9.67 -2.07 -14.07
CA GLU A 179 9.79 -2.54 -15.45
C GLU A 179 9.06 -1.57 -16.39
N PRO A 180 9.77 -0.84 -17.27
CA PRO A 180 9.16 0.22 -18.06
C PRO A 180 8.02 -0.33 -18.93
N GLY A 181 6.95 0.43 -19.13
CA GLY A 181 5.81 0.07 -19.98
C GLY A 181 4.98 -1.14 -19.54
N LEU A 182 5.32 -1.83 -18.44
CA LEU A 182 4.56 -2.96 -17.88
C LEU A 182 3.60 -2.49 -16.78
N ARG A 183 2.64 -1.65 -17.18
CA ARG A 183 1.55 -1.15 -16.32
C ARG A 183 0.19 -1.55 -16.92
N GLY A 184 -0.51 -2.49 -16.31
CA GLY A 184 -1.87 -2.86 -16.67
C GLY A 184 -2.86 -2.11 -15.79
N THR A 185 -3.67 -1.21 -16.36
CA THR A 185 -4.55 -0.32 -15.60
C THR A 185 -6.01 -0.59 -15.92
N TYR A 186 -6.87 -0.48 -14.90
CA TYR A 186 -8.32 -0.54 -15.02
C TYR A 186 -8.95 0.57 -14.18
N MET A 187 -9.89 1.30 -14.77
CA MET A 187 -10.69 2.32 -14.09
C MET A 187 -12.15 2.12 -14.49
N GLN A 188 -13.06 2.32 -13.55
CA GLN A 188 -14.49 2.20 -13.77
C GLN A 188 -15.22 3.11 -12.80
N HIS A 189 -16.33 3.74 -13.20
CA HIS A 189 -17.21 4.39 -12.24
C HIS A 189 -17.93 3.37 -11.35
N ALA A 190 -17.76 3.47 -10.04
CA ALA A 190 -18.39 2.60 -9.03
C ALA A 190 -18.64 3.35 -7.71
N TYR A 191 -19.66 2.89 -6.96
CA TYR A 191 -19.97 3.34 -5.60
C TYR A 191 -19.76 2.21 -4.58
N ASP A 192 -18.60 1.55 -4.64
CA ASP A 192 -18.25 0.45 -3.72
C ASP A 192 -17.74 0.94 -2.36
N PHE A 193 -16.97 2.03 -2.35
CA PHE A 193 -16.56 2.78 -1.17
C PHE A 193 -16.30 4.23 -1.57
N TYR A 194 -16.82 5.18 -0.78
CA TYR A 194 -16.71 6.61 -1.07
C TYR A 194 -16.98 7.47 0.18
N LYS A 195 -16.49 8.70 0.19
CA LYS A 195 -16.62 9.67 1.31
C LYS A 195 -17.31 10.96 0.83
N PRO A 196 -18.64 10.94 0.62
CA PRO A 196 -19.39 12.10 0.14
C PRO A 196 -19.70 13.11 1.25
N ASP A 197 -19.77 12.65 2.51
CA ASP A 197 -20.03 13.49 3.67
C ASP A 197 -18.72 14.10 4.16
N LEU A 198 -18.50 15.37 3.83
CA LEU A 198 -17.29 16.10 4.20
C LEU A 198 -17.25 16.50 5.68
N THR A 199 -18.28 16.16 6.47
CA THR A 199 -18.34 16.40 7.92
C THR A 199 -17.94 15.19 8.76
N SER A 200 -17.68 14.06 8.11
CA SER A 200 -17.36 12.78 8.74
C SER A 200 -16.10 12.18 8.10
N GLU A 201 -15.21 11.63 8.93
CA GLU A 201 -14.08 10.84 8.43
C GLU A 201 -14.50 9.45 7.93
N TYR A 202 -15.70 8.98 8.35
CA TYR A 202 -16.16 7.65 8.02
C TYR A 202 -16.66 7.55 6.58
N PRO A 203 -16.27 6.49 5.85
CA PRO A 203 -16.73 6.23 4.51
C PRO A 203 -18.12 5.56 4.49
N TYR A 204 -18.81 5.72 3.37
CA TYR A 204 -19.87 4.80 2.95
C TYR A 204 -19.21 3.61 2.27
N VAL A 205 -19.62 2.40 2.64
CA VAL A 205 -19.03 1.16 2.12
C VAL A 205 -20.11 0.12 1.86
N ASP A 206 -20.15 -0.39 0.63
CA ASP A 206 -20.81 -1.64 0.31
C ASP A 206 -19.77 -2.76 0.37
N GLY A 207 -19.74 -3.47 1.49
CA GLY A 207 -18.74 -4.51 1.75
C GLY A 207 -18.78 -5.67 0.77
N HIS A 208 -19.94 -6.01 0.20
CA HIS A 208 -20.03 -7.07 -0.80
C HIS A 208 -19.63 -6.57 -2.18
N PHE A 209 -20.10 -5.39 -2.57
CA PHE A 209 -19.78 -4.81 -3.86
C PHE A 209 -18.29 -4.43 -3.97
N SER A 210 -17.66 -3.95 -2.90
CA SER A 210 -16.22 -3.66 -2.86
C SER A 210 -15.34 -4.88 -3.10
N LEU A 211 -15.73 -6.07 -2.62
CA LEU A 211 -15.03 -7.31 -2.93
C LEU A 211 -15.15 -7.67 -4.41
N THR A 212 -16.34 -7.54 -4.99
CA THR A 212 -16.58 -7.75 -6.43
C THR A 212 -15.75 -6.78 -7.29
N CYS A 213 -15.75 -5.50 -6.94
CA CYS A 213 -14.99 -4.45 -7.62
C CYS A 213 -13.48 -4.69 -7.54
N TYR A 214 -12.95 -5.05 -6.37
CA TYR A 214 -11.54 -5.39 -6.19
C TYR A 214 -11.13 -6.58 -7.09
N THR A 215 -11.88 -7.69 -7.05
CA THR A 215 -11.58 -8.88 -7.86
C THR A 215 -11.68 -8.58 -9.36
N ARG A 216 -12.71 -7.84 -9.80
CA ARG A 216 -12.86 -7.44 -11.20
C ARG A 216 -11.70 -6.57 -11.67
N ALA A 217 -11.27 -5.63 -10.83
CA ALA A 217 -10.15 -4.75 -11.13
C ALA A 217 -8.82 -5.50 -11.20
N LEU A 218 -8.60 -6.48 -10.32
CA LEU A 218 -7.44 -7.39 -10.37
C LEU A 218 -7.39 -8.14 -11.72
N ASP A 219 -8.50 -8.77 -12.10
CA ASP A 219 -8.61 -9.52 -13.36
C ASP A 219 -8.33 -8.62 -14.58
N ALA A 220 -8.93 -7.43 -14.63
CA ALA A 220 -8.76 -6.49 -15.72
C ALA A 220 -7.32 -5.93 -15.80
N ALA A 221 -6.76 -5.50 -14.67
CA ALA A 221 -5.41 -4.97 -14.59
C ALA A 221 -4.36 -6.03 -14.94
N TYR A 222 -4.52 -7.26 -14.44
CA TYR A 222 -3.62 -8.37 -14.75
C TYR A 222 -3.68 -8.78 -16.22
N ARG A 223 -4.86 -8.85 -16.83
CA ARG A 223 -5.01 -9.08 -18.29
C ARG A 223 -4.31 -7.99 -19.10
N ALA A 224 -4.50 -6.72 -18.73
CA ALA A 224 -3.87 -5.59 -19.41
C ALA A 224 -2.34 -5.65 -19.29
N TYR A 225 -1.82 -6.03 -18.11
CA TYR A 225 -0.40 -6.27 -17.88
C TYR A 225 0.13 -7.39 -18.79
N CYS A 226 -0.54 -8.55 -18.82
CA CYS A 226 -0.13 -9.70 -19.63
C CYS A 226 -0.09 -9.35 -21.12
N LYS A 227 -1.08 -8.59 -21.62
CA LYS A 227 -1.13 -8.13 -23.01
C LYS A 227 0.06 -7.23 -23.36
N ARG A 228 0.43 -6.31 -22.46
CA ARG A 228 1.59 -5.41 -22.63
C ARG A 228 2.90 -6.19 -22.63
N GLU A 229 3.04 -7.15 -21.72
CA GLU A 229 4.20 -8.04 -21.66
C GLU A 229 4.37 -8.83 -22.97
N ALA A 230 3.31 -9.49 -23.44
CA ALA A 230 3.34 -10.23 -24.70
C ALA A 230 3.73 -9.34 -25.89
N SER A 231 3.20 -8.11 -25.95
CA SER A 231 3.53 -7.16 -27.01
C SER A 231 5.00 -6.73 -26.98
N LYS A 232 5.58 -6.55 -25.78
CA LYS A 232 7.00 -6.22 -25.63
C LYS A 232 7.91 -7.35 -26.05
N LEU A 233 7.57 -8.59 -25.69
CA LEU A 233 8.33 -9.77 -26.10
C LEU A 233 8.31 -9.97 -27.62
N ALA A 234 7.15 -9.75 -28.26
CA ALA A 234 7.02 -9.82 -29.71
C ALA A 234 7.88 -8.76 -30.43
N ASN A 235 7.95 -7.54 -29.89
CA ASN A 235 8.75 -6.44 -30.45
C ASN A 235 10.25 -6.53 -30.14
N GLY A 236 10.67 -7.43 -29.24
CA GLY A 236 12.05 -7.64 -28.82
C GLY A 236 12.64 -8.99 -29.26
N ALA A 237 12.03 -9.67 -30.24
CA ALA A 237 12.36 -11.06 -30.58
C ALA A 237 13.76 -11.22 -31.21
N ASN A 238 14.75 -11.48 -30.35
CA ASN A 238 15.96 -12.26 -30.61
C ASN A 238 16.33 -13.06 -29.33
N GLY A 239 15.37 -13.76 -28.74
CA GLY A 239 15.59 -14.57 -27.54
C GLY A 239 14.82 -15.88 -27.60
N ASN A 240 15.56 -16.99 -27.69
CA ASN A 240 15.04 -18.35 -27.59
C ASN A 240 14.30 -18.56 -26.26
N ALA A 241 13.07 -19.07 -26.32
CA ALA A 241 12.37 -19.59 -25.15
C ALA A 241 13.09 -20.86 -24.68
N ASN A 242 14.02 -20.71 -23.74
CA ASN A 242 14.64 -21.86 -23.07
C ASN A 242 13.59 -22.56 -22.18
N GLY A 243 13.21 -23.77 -22.60
CA GLY A 243 12.58 -24.84 -21.81
C GLY A 243 11.77 -24.40 -20.59
N ALA A 244 10.51 -24.03 -20.80
CA ALA A 244 9.57 -23.98 -19.69
C ALA A 244 9.33 -25.40 -19.18
N SER A 245 9.59 -25.63 -17.89
CA SER A 245 9.14 -26.84 -17.19
C SER A 245 7.63 -26.95 -17.33
N ASP A 246 7.12 -28.13 -17.72
CA ASP A 246 5.69 -28.42 -17.94
C ASP A 246 4.80 -28.13 -16.70
N THR A 247 5.39 -27.84 -15.54
CA THR A 247 4.70 -27.61 -14.27
C THR A 247 4.49 -26.13 -13.91
N LYS A 248 5.13 -25.19 -14.61
CA LYS A 248 5.05 -23.74 -14.28
C LYS A 248 3.87 -23.07 -14.96
N THR A 249 3.10 -22.29 -14.20
CA THR A 249 2.01 -21.46 -14.75
C THR A 249 2.50 -20.03 -15.02
N PRO A 250 1.79 -19.22 -15.83
CA PRO A 250 2.18 -17.82 -16.05
C PRO A 250 2.39 -17.00 -14.78
N LEU A 251 1.66 -17.27 -13.69
CA LEU A 251 1.87 -16.68 -12.36
C LEU A 251 3.29 -16.90 -11.83
N ASP A 252 3.96 -17.99 -12.21
CA ASP A 252 5.33 -18.31 -11.77
C ASP A 252 6.41 -17.41 -12.40
N ARG A 253 6.04 -16.47 -13.28
CA ARG A 253 6.93 -15.40 -13.74
C ARG A 253 7.28 -14.37 -12.65
N PHE A 254 6.51 -14.33 -11.56
CA PHE A 254 6.75 -13.49 -10.40
C PHE A 254 7.29 -14.33 -9.26
N ASP A 255 8.46 -13.95 -8.76
CA ASP A 255 9.06 -14.56 -7.59
C ASP A 255 8.34 -14.13 -6.30
N TYR A 256 7.86 -12.88 -6.26
CA TYR A 256 7.08 -12.33 -5.17
C TYR A 256 5.91 -11.49 -5.69
N LEU A 257 4.83 -11.38 -4.91
CA LEU A 257 3.75 -10.44 -5.19
C LEU A 257 3.32 -9.67 -3.94
N THR A 258 3.09 -8.38 -4.13
CA THR A 258 2.52 -7.47 -3.14
C THR A 258 1.19 -6.91 -3.63
N PHE A 259 0.25 -6.70 -2.71
CA PHE A 259 -1.10 -6.27 -3.04
C PHE A 259 -1.50 -5.12 -2.11
N HIS A 260 -2.38 -4.23 -2.59
CA HIS A 260 -3.19 -3.44 -1.67
C HIS A 260 -3.95 -4.41 -0.75
N ALA A 261 -3.79 -4.24 0.56
CA ALA A 261 -4.25 -5.19 1.56
C ALA A 261 -5.24 -4.55 2.56
N PRO A 262 -6.53 -4.41 2.20
CA PRO A 262 -7.58 -4.08 3.16
C PRO A 262 -7.66 -5.12 4.29
N THR A 263 -7.47 -6.39 3.93
CA THR A 263 -7.37 -7.52 4.85
C THR A 263 -6.42 -8.56 4.25
N CYS A 264 -5.69 -9.29 5.10
CA CYS A 264 -4.80 -10.35 4.61
C CYS A 264 -5.58 -11.51 3.93
N LYS A 265 -6.82 -11.77 4.35
CA LYS A 265 -7.68 -12.76 3.69
C LYS A 265 -7.98 -12.39 2.24
N LEU A 266 -8.27 -11.11 1.97
CA LEU A 266 -8.51 -10.65 0.60
C LEU A 266 -7.26 -10.83 -0.27
N VAL A 267 -6.07 -10.56 0.26
CA VAL A 267 -4.81 -10.81 -0.45
C VAL A 267 -4.63 -12.29 -0.78
N GLN A 268 -4.92 -13.18 0.16
CA GLN A 268 -4.86 -14.63 -0.07
C GLN A 268 -5.81 -15.09 -1.19
N LYS A 269 -7.04 -14.56 -1.20
CA LYS A 269 -8.02 -14.81 -2.27
C LYS A 269 -7.54 -14.28 -3.61
N SER A 270 -6.98 -13.06 -3.61
CA SER A 270 -6.49 -12.38 -4.80
C SER A 270 -5.34 -13.13 -5.47
N TYR A 271 -4.41 -13.66 -4.67
CA TYR A 271 -3.34 -14.50 -5.20
C TYR A 271 -3.88 -15.81 -5.82
N GLY A 272 -4.87 -16.44 -5.17
CA GLY A 272 -5.62 -17.55 -5.77
C GLY A 272 -6.33 -17.16 -7.07
N ARG A 273 -6.94 -15.98 -7.14
CA ARG A 273 -7.63 -15.46 -8.33
C ARG A 273 -6.70 -15.33 -9.53
N LEU A 274 -5.45 -14.91 -9.33
CA LEU A 274 -4.46 -14.86 -10.42
C LEU A 274 -4.19 -16.25 -11.01
N LEU A 275 -4.12 -17.30 -10.18
CA LEU A 275 -3.98 -18.67 -10.67
C LEU A 275 -5.26 -19.18 -11.38
N TYR A 276 -6.44 -18.77 -10.91
CA TYR A 276 -7.69 -19.02 -11.65
C TYR A 276 -7.65 -18.39 -13.05
N HIS A 277 -7.06 -17.19 -13.16
CA HIS A 277 -6.88 -16.53 -14.44
C HIS A 277 -5.96 -17.31 -15.39
N ASP A 278 -4.90 -17.93 -14.87
CA ASP A 278 -4.03 -18.84 -15.62
C ASP A 278 -4.78 -20.11 -16.04
N TYR A 279 -5.62 -20.68 -15.16
CA TYR A 279 -6.47 -21.83 -15.46
C TYR A 279 -7.45 -21.55 -16.59
N LEU A 280 -8.12 -20.39 -16.59
CA LEU A 280 -9.01 -20.01 -17.68
C LEU A 280 -8.29 -19.85 -19.02
N ALA A 281 -7.00 -19.48 -19.00
CA ALA A 281 -6.21 -19.34 -20.21
C ALA A 281 -5.71 -20.67 -20.78
N ASN A 282 -5.47 -21.67 -19.92
CA ASN A 282 -5.06 -23.02 -20.32
C ASN A 282 -5.51 -24.05 -19.27
N SER A 283 -6.76 -24.51 -19.39
CA SER A 283 -7.36 -25.44 -18.41
C SER A 283 -6.74 -26.82 -18.44
N ASP A 284 -6.12 -27.20 -19.56
CA ASP A 284 -5.55 -28.54 -19.79
C ASP A 284 -4.12 -28.65 -19.25
N HIS A 285 -3.57 -27.57 -18.68
CA HIS A 285 -2.25 -27.56 -18.07
C HIS A 285 -2.20 -28.52 -16.86
N VAL A 286 -1.10 -29.27 -16.71
CA VAL A 286 -0.94 -30.32 -15.68
C VAL A 286 -1.18 -29.82 -14.24
N ALA A 287 -0.88 -28.55 -13.97
CA ALA A 287 -1.12 -27.91 -12.68
C ALA A 287 -2.62 -27.83 -12.28
N PHE A 288 -3.53 -28.11 -13.22
CA PHE A 288 -4.99 -28.02 -13.04
C PHE A 288 -5.71 -29.35 -13.27
N ALA A 289 -4.99 -30.47 -13.35
CA ALA A 289 -5.57 -31.78 -13.62
C ALA A 289 -6.67 -32.20 -12.61
N GLU A 290 -6.62 -31.70 -11.38
CA GLU A 290 -7.60 -31.97 -10.32
C GLU A 290 -8.68 -30.87 -10.19
N VAL A 291 -8.66 -29.83 -11.05
CA VAL A 291 -9.64 -28.75 -11.02
C VAL A 291 -10.91 -29.18 -11.74
N ALA A 292 -12.05 -28.99 -11.07
CA ALA A 292 -13.34 -29.38 -11.62
C ALA A 292 -13.71 -28.53 -12.86
N PRO A 293 -14.11 -29.15 -14.00
CA PRO A 293 -14.39 -28.42 -15.24
C PRO A 293 -15.47 -27.34 -15.12
N GLU A 294 -16.45 -27.51 -14.23
CA GLU A 294 -17.52 -26.54 -13.98
C GLU A 294 -17.00 -25.17 -13.49
N LEU A 295 -15.78 -25.11 -12.93
CA LEU A 295 -15.17 -23.84 -12.54
C LEU A 295 -14.66 -23.04 -13.75
N ARG A 296 -14.37 -23.71 -14.88
CA ARG A 296 -13.99 -23.04 -16.14
C ARG A 296 -15.21 -22.41 -16.79
N ASP A 297 -16.31 -23.14 -16.79
CA ASP A 297 -17.54 -22.78 -17.50
C ASP A 297 -18.48 -21.88 -16.66
N MET A 298 -18.01 -21.43 -15.50
CA MET A 298 -18.75 -20.55 -14.60
C MET A 298 -18.93 -19.16 -15.20
N ASP A 299 -20.15 -18.61 -15.06
CA ASP A 299 -20.41 -17.21 -15.38
C ASP A 299 -19.43 -16.27 -14.68
N TYR A 300 -18.92 -15.28 -15.42
CA TYR A 300 -17.86 -14.39 -14.93
C TYR A 300 -18.29 -13.61 -13.68
N GLU A 301 -19.48 -13.01 -13.70
CA GLU A 301 -19.97 -12.20 -12.59
C GLU A 301 -20.18 -13.05 -11.33
N LYS A 302 -20.71 -14.27 -11.50
CA LYS A 302 -20.77 -15.25 -10.41
C LYS A 302 -19.38 -15.60 -9.87
N SER A 303 -18.40 -15.80 -10.76
CA SER A 303 -17.05 -16.25 -10.38
C SER A 303 -16.31 -15.26 -9.47
N LEU A 304 -16.65 -13.96 -9.49
CA LEU A 304 -15.92 -12.91 -8.77
C LEU A 304 -15.93 -13.10 -7.25
N THR A 305 -16.96 -13.78 -6.73
CA THR A 305 -17.14 -14.02 -5.29
C THR A 305 -17.49 -15.48 -4.97
N ASP A 306 -17.41 -16.38 -5.95
CA ASP A 306 -17.82 -17.79 -5.79
C ASP A 306 -16.89 -18.55 -4.83
N LYS A 307 -17.49 -19.29 -3.89
CA LYS A 307 -16.76 -20.00 -2.84
C LYS A 307 -16.00 -21.23 -3.32
N ALA A 308 -16.48 -21.90 -4.37
CA ALA A 308 -15.78 -23.04 -4.95
C ALA A 308 -14.51 -22.57 -5.68
N VAL A 309 -14.59 -21.46 -6.43
CA VAL A 309 -13.41 -20.82 -7.04
C VAL A 309 -12.43 -20.37 -5.96
N GLU A 310 -12.89 -19.61 -4.94
CA GLU A 310 -12.04 -19.16 -3.84
C GLU A 310 -11.31 -20.34 -3.17
N LYS A 311 -12.04 -21.36 -2.72
CA LYS A 311 -11.48 -22.48 -1.95
C LYS A 311 -10.50 -23.30 -2.78
N THR A 312 -10.82 -23.58 -4.04
CA THR A 312 -9.98 -24.40 -4.93
C THR A 312 -8.64 -23.73 -5.16
N PHE A 313 -8.65 -22.49 -5.63
CA PHE A 313 -7.41 -21.81 -6.01
C PHE A 313 -6.61 -21.31 -4.81
N MET A 314 -7.24 -20.99 -3.68
CA MET A 314 -6.51 -20.77 -2.42
C MET A 314 -5.80 -22.03 -1.93
N THR A 315 -6.38 -23.21 -2.15
CA THR A 315 -5.75 -24.49 -1.78
C THR A 315 -4.55 -24.77 -2.68
N LEU A 316 -4.71 -24.65 -4.00
CA LEU A 316 -3.63 -24.85 -4.98
C LEU A 316 -2.46 -23.86 -4.81
N THR A 317 -2.75 -22.64 -4.36
CA THR A 317 -1.73 -21.62 -4.11
C THR A 317 -1.18 -21.62 -2.69
N LYS A 318 -1.68 -22.44 -1.76
CA LYS A 318 -1.36 -22.34 -0.32
C LYS A 318 0.14 -22.28 -0.02
N LYS A 319 0.94 -23.19 -0.58
CA LYS A 319 2.40 -23.20 -0.38
C LYS A 319 3.05 -21.97 -1.02
N ARG A 320 2.72 -21.68 -2.29
CA ARG A 320 3.28 -20.53 -3.03
C ARG A 320 2.93 -19.20 -2.35
N PHE A 321 1.75 -19.08 -1.76
CA PHE A 321 1.34 -17.90 -1.00
C PHE A 321 2.26 -17.68 0.21
N GLN A 322 2.61 -18.73 0.95
CA GLN A 322 3.55 -18.63 2.06
C GLN A 322 4.93 -18.17 1.59
N ASP A 323 5.41 -18.69 0.47
CA ASP A 323 6.76 -18.39 0.00
C ASP A 323 6.84 -17.01 -0.69
N ARG A 324 5.79 -16.59 -1.41
CA ARG A 324 5.84 -15.46 -2.37
C ARG A 324 5.03 -14.23 -1.97
N VAL A 325 4.12 -14.35 -1.00
CA VAL A 325 3.21 -13.26 -0.61
C VAL A 325 3.24 -13.00 0.90
N SER A 326 3.34 -14.03 1.72
CA SER A 326 3.37 -13.92 3.18
C SER A 326 4.42 -12.92 3.71
N PRO A 327 5.67 -12.87 3.19
CA PRO A 327 6.65 -11.87 3.61
C PRO A 327 6.19 -10.42 3.34
N GLY A 328 5.36 -10.20 2.33
CA GLY A 328 4.83 -8.91 1.94
C GLY A 328 3.57 -8.46 2.70
N ILE A 329 2.99 -9.28 3.57
CA ILE A 329 1.76 -8.92 4.33
C ILE A 329 1.97 -8.79 5.84
N GLN A 330 3.21 -8.85 6.33
CA GLN A 330 3.51 -8.75 7.77
C GLN A 330 3.09 -7.39 8.33
N VAL A 331 3.33 -6.30 7.59
CA VAL A 331 2.83 -4.98 7.96
C VAL A 331 1.29 -4.94 7.95
N ALA A 332 0.63 -5.50 6.94
CA ALA A 332 -0.83 -5.48 6.85
C ALA A 332 -1.51 -6.23 8.01
N THR A 333 -0.99 -7.41 8.39
CA THR A 333 -1.55 -8.21 9.50
C THR A 333 -1.26 -7.59 10.87
N LEU A 334 -0.17 -6.80 10.99
CA LEU A 334 0.26 -6.21 12.27
C LEU A 334 -0.12 -4.73 12.44
N CYS A 335 -0.47 -4.01 11.38
CA CYS A 335 -0.83 -2.58 11.43
C CYS A 335 -2.25 -2.29 10.93
N GLY A 336 -2.90 -3.20 10.21
CA GLY A 336 -4.17 -2.90 9.57
C GLY A 336 -4.04 -2.29 8.17
N ASN A 337 -5.16 -1.81 7.64
CA ASN A 337 -5.20 -1.14 6.34
C ASN A 337 -4.66 0.29 6.45
N MET A 338 -3.60 0.60 5.72
CA MET A 338 -3.03 1.96 5.66
C MET A 338 -3.41 2.69 4.36
N TYR A 339 -4.55 2.33 3.75
CA TYR A 339 -5.05 2.83 2.47
C TYR A 339 -3.96 3.01 1.40
N CYS A 340 -3.63 4.24 0.99
CA CYS A 340 -2.63 4.51 -0.06
C CYS A 340 -1.27 3.88 0.26
N ALA A 341 -0.89 3.84 1.54
CA ALA A 341 0.38 3.30 1.99
C ALA A 341 0.37 1.76 2.04
N SER A 342 -0.78 1.09 1.97
CA SER A 342 -0.92 -0.36 2.21
C SER A 342 -0.07 -1.20 1.24
N VAL A 343 -0.15 -0.94 -0.07
CA VAL A 343 0.61 -1.72 -1.05
C VAL A 343 2.12 -1.48 -0.95
N TRP A 344 2.52 -0.24 -0.66
CA TRP A 344 3.92 0.16 -0.48
C TRP A 344 4.51 -0.35 0.82
N GLY A 345 3.70 -0.41 1.88
CA GLY A 345 4.03 -1.08 3.13
C GLY A 345 4.23 -2.58 2.92
N GLY A 346 3.51 -3.18 1.96
CA GLY A 346 3.75 -4.57 1.57
C GLY A 346 5.09 -4.79 0.86
N LEU A 347 5.51 -3.86 0.00
CA LEU A 347 6.85 -3.89 -0.61
C LEU A 347 7.95 -3.67 0.45
N ALA A 348 7.76 -2.73 1.37
CA ALA A 348 8.67 -2.50 2.50
C ALA A 348 8.77 -3.75 3.40
N SER A 349 7.62 -4.39 3.66
CA SER A 349 7.54 -5.65 4.41
C SER A 349 8.35 -6.75 3.75
N LEU A 350 8.18 -6.96 2.44
CA LEU A 350 8.92 -7.97 1.68
C LEU A 350 10.44 -7.77 1.80
N ILE A 351 10.92 -6.55 1.57
CA ILE A 351 12.36 -6.22 1.65
C ILE A 351 12.91 -6.40 3.07
N SER A 352 12.08 -6.19 4.09
CA SER A 352 12.51 -6.36 5.49
C SER A 352 12.52 -7.82 5.97
N HIS A 353 11.83 -8.73 5.29
CA HIS A 353 11.68 -10.13 5.72
C HIS A 353 12.38 -11.15 4.82
N VAL A 354 12.84 -10.74 3.63
CA VAL A 354 13.60 -11.58 2.72
C VAL A 354 14.97 -10.95 2.54
N ASP A 355 16.02 -11.75 2.71
CA ASP A 355 17.39 -11.25 2.61
C ASP A 355 17.71 -10.75 1.19
N SER A 356 18.61 -9.77 1.11
CA SER A 356 18.94 -9.13 -0.17
C SER A 356 19.53 -10.09 -1.21
N ALA A 357 20.24 -11.15 -0.79
CA ALA A 357 20.82 -12.10 -1.73
C ALA A 357 19.73 -12.94 -2.40
N THR A 358 18.71 -13.35 -1.63
CA THR A 358 17.52 -14.03 -2.15
C THR A 358 16.70 -13.12 -3.07
N LEU A 359 16.58 -11.83 -2.76
CA LEU A 359 15.84 -10.87 -3.58
C LEU A 359 16.56 -10.46 -4.87
N ASN A 360 17.89 -10.56 -4.95
CA ASN A 360 18.62 -10.08 -6.12
C ASN A 360 18.20 -10.82 -7.42
N GLY A 361 17.92 -10.06 -8.47
CA GLY A 361 17.43 -10.56 -9.77
C GLY A 361 15.95 -10.99 -9.78
N LYS A 362 15.25 -10.92 -8.64
CA LYS A 362 13.87 -11.36 -8.52
C LYS A 362 12.90 -10.37 -9.13
N ARG A 363 11.78 -10.92 -9.63
CA ARG A 363 10.65 -10.14 -10.13
C ARG A 363 9.56 -10.03 -9.07
N ILE A 364 9.15 -8.81 -8.80
CA ILE A 364 8.07 -8.52 -7.84
C ILE A 364 6.87 -8.00 -8.62
N GLY A 365 5.75 -8.70 -8.58
CA GLY A 365 4.45 -8.19 -9.05
C GLY A 365 3.79 -7.31 -7.99
N LEU A 366 3.15 -6.22 -8.39
CA LEU A 366 2.46 -5.31 -7.47
C LEU A 366 1.07 -4.99 -8.01
N PHE A 367 0.04 -5.20 -7.19
CA PHE A 367 -1.33 -4.79 -7.49
C PHE A 367 -1.81 -3.70 -6.54
N SER A 368 -2.12 -2.52 -7.09
CA SER A 368 -2.70 -1.40 -6.36
C SER A 368 -4.16 -1.20 -6.77
N TYR A 369 -5.01 -0.91 -5.80
CA TYR A 369 -6.44 -0.70 -5.97
C TYR A 369 -6.89 0.46 -5.09
N GLY A 370 -7.81 1.27 -5.58
CA GLY A 370 -8.60 2.21 -4.80
C GLY A 370 -10.03 2.22 -5.33
N SER A 371 -10.99 2.20 -4.41
CA SER A 371 -12.42 2.24 -4.73
C SER A 371 -12.86 3.48 -5.51
N GLY A 372 -14.03 3.41 -6.16
CA GLY A 372 -14.56 4.46 -7.02
C GLY A 372 -14.56 4.21 -8.54
N LEU A 373 -13.71 3.42 -9.18
CA LEU A 373 -12.47 2.74 -8.78
C LEU A 373 -11.35 2.97 -9.80
N ALA A 374 -10.11 2.87 -9.31
CA ALA A 374 -8.88 2.88 -10.09
C ALA A 374 -7.94 1.77 -9.59
N ALA A 375 -7.31 1.04 -10.52
CA ALA A 375 -6.40 -0.03 -10.18
C ALA A 375 -5.30 -0.19 -11.23
N SER A 376 -4.13 -0.65 -10.78
CA SER A 376 -3.03 -1.01 -11.65
C SER A 376 -2.28 -2.24 -11.14
N PHE A 377 -1.90 -3.10 -12.08
CA PHE A 377 -0.93 -4.17 -11.90
C PHE A 377 0.36 -3.76 -12.60
N LEU A 378 1.48 -3.80 -11.89
CA LEU A 378 2.80 -3.51 -12.42
C LEU A 378 3.85 -4.46 -11.84
N SER A 379 5.10 -4.28 -12.23
CA SER A 379 6.18 -5.13 -11.78
C SER A 379 7.50 -4.40 -11.62
N PHE A 380 8.33 -4.96 -10.75
CA PHE A 380 9.67 -4.50 -10.45
C PHE A 380 10.70 -5.62 -10.65
N ARG A 381 11.94 -5.23 -10.94
CA ARG A 381 13.13 -6.08 -10.87
C ARG A 381 14.00 -5.59 -9.73
N VAL A 382 14.40 -6.49 -8.84
CA VAL A 382 15.48 -6.19 -7.91
C VAL A 382 16.80 -6.31 -8.67
N ASN A 383 17.49 -5.20 -8.82
CA ASN A 383 18.72 -5.06 -9.61
C ASN A 383 19.84 -4.41 -8.77
N GLY A 384 20.08 -4.97 -7.59
CA GLY A 384 21.07 -4.43 -6.66
C GLY A 384 20.86 -4.88 -5.22
N ASP A 385 21.75 -4.42 -4.35
CA ASP A 385 21.66 -4.67 -2.91
C ASP A 385 20.56 -3.81 -2.27
N VAL A 386 19.63 -4.46 -1.56
CA VAL A 386 18.56 -3.82 -0.78
C VAL A 386 18.84 -3.91 0.73
N SER A 387 20.03 -4.37 1.15
CA SER A 387 20.37 -4.53 2.56
C SER A 387 20.30 -3.23 3.35
N THR A 388 20.71 -2.10 2.75
CA THR A 388 20.56 -0.77 3.38
C THR A 388 19.09 -0.42 3.59
N ILE A 389 18.22 -0.69 2.61
CA ILE A 389 16.78 -0.45 2.75
C ILE A 389 16.21 -1.30 3.89
N ALA A 390 16.51 -2.60 3.90
CA ALA A 390 16.02 -3.52 4.92
C ALA A 390 16.48 -3.14 6.34
N LYS A 391 17.77 -2.79 6.51
CA LYS A 391 18.34 -2.36 7.79
C LYS A 391 17.75 -1.04 8.29
N THR A 392 17.53 -0.07 7.39
CA THR A 392 16.97 1.23 7.76
C THR A 392 15.49 1.13 8.14
N LEU A 393 14.75 0.26 7.45
CA LEU A 393 13.36 -0.01 7.74
C LEU A 393 13.16 -0.67 9.11
N ASP A 394 13.95 -1.70 9.41
CA ASP A 394 13.91 -2.51 10.65
C ASP A 394 12.47 -2.85 11.11
N ILE A 395 11.63 -3.23 10.14
CA ILE A 395 10.20 -3.44 10.36
C ILE A 395 9.91 -4.48 11.44
N PRO A 396 10.57 -5.67 11.48
CA PRO A 396 10.30 -6.66 12.52
C PRO A 396 10.50 -6.12 13.93
N ALA A 397 11.60 -5.42 14.21
CA ALA A 397 11.87 -4.87 15.53
C ALA A 397 10.88 -3.74 15.87
N ARG A 398 10.62 -2.83 14.93
CA ARG A 398 9.69 -1.71 15.13
C ARG A 398 8.25 -2.17 15.36
N LEU A 399 7.80 -3.22 14.69
CA LEU A 399 6.46 -3.80 14.92
C LEU A 399 6.33 -4.41 16.32
N ASN A 400 7.39 -5.03 16.82
CA ASN A 400 7.46 -5.64 18.16
C ASN A 400 7.60 -4.59 19.29
N ALA A 401 8.21 -3.45 19.01
CA ALA A 401 8.42 -2.38 19.99
C ALA A 401 7.15 -1.57 20.31
N ARG A 402 6.07 -1.74 19.54
CA ARG A 402 4.81 -1.01 19.76
C ARG A 402 4.10 -1.45 21.04
N ARG A 403 3.36 -0.50 21.62
CA ARG A 403 2.55 -0.67 22.82
C ARG A 403 1.18 -1.28 22.49
N ALA A 404 0.89 -2.45 23.07
CA ALA A 404 -0.47 -2.98 23.09
C ALA A 404 -1.36 -2.15 24.03
N VAL A 405 -2.58 -1.84 23.61
CA VAL A 405 -3.59 -1.19 24.47
C VAL A 405 -4.93 -1.94 24.43
N PRO A 406 -5.74 -1.86 25.50
CA PRO A 406 -7.07 -2.47 25.52
C PRO A 406 -8.02 -1.86 24.48
N PRO A 407 -9.02 -2.62 23.99
CA PRO A 407 -10.04 -2.11 23.06
C PRO A 407 -10.78 -0.85 23.54
N GLN A 408 -10.97 -0.68 24.85
CA GLN A 408 -11.58 0.53 25.42
C GLN A 408 -10.75 1.78 25.15
N THR A 409 -9.42 1.68 25.23
CA THR A 409 -8.51 2.78 24.89
C THR A 409 -8.62 3.16 23.43
N TYR A 410 -8.71 2.16 22.54
CA TYR A 410 -8.96 2.39 21.11
C TYR A 410 -10.27 3.15 20.87
N ASP A 411 -11.37 2.74 21.53
CA ASP A 411 -12.66 3.43 21.45
C ASP A 411 -12.57 4.88 21.92
N THR A 412 -11.92 5.13 23.06
CA THR A 412 -11.70 6.50 23.58
C THR A 412 -10.90 7.37 22.62
N MET A 413 -9.83 6.83 22.02
CA MET A 413 -9.01 7.58 21.07
C MET A 413 -9.75 7.87 19.75
N CYS A 414 -10.59 6.95 19.28
CA CYS A 414 -11.50 7.22 18.16
C CYS A 414 -12.47 8.36 18.49
N ASP A 415 -12.99 8.41 19.71
CA ASP A 415 -13.88 9.48 20.15
C ASP A 415 -13.15 10.83 20.27
N LEU A 416 -11.91 10.86 20.79
CA LEU A 416 -11.06 12.06 20.78
C LEU A 416 -10.86 12.60 19.37
N ARG A 417 -10.51 11.71 18.43
CA ARG A 417 -10.34 12.08 17.02
C ARG A 417 -11.63 12.63 16.41
N LYS A 418 -12.77 11.96 16.67
CA LYS A 418 -14.08 12.44 16.23
C LYS A 418 -14.40 13.84 16.77
N GLN A 419 -14.05 14.11 18.03
CA GLN A 419 -14.23 15.44 18.63
C GLN A 419 -13.31 16.49 18.03
N ALA A 420 -12.08 16.13 17.67
CA ALA A 420 -11.11 17.02 17.02
C ALA A 420 -11.47 17.34 15.55
N HIS A 421 -12.23 16.46 14.89
CA HIS A 421 -12.56 16.60 13.48
C HIS A 421 -13.28 17.93 13.19
N LEU A 422 -12.75 18.68 12.21
CA LEU A 422 -13.22 20.00 11.77
C LEU A 422 -13.30 21.08 12.87
N GLN A 423 -12.60 20.90 14.00
CA GLN A 423 -12.52 21.92 15.02
C GLN A 423 -11.43 22.95 14.71
N LYS A 424 -11.71 24.19 15.12
CA LYS A 424 -10.76 25.29 15.29
C LYS A 424 -10.69 25.66 16.76
N ASP A 425 -9.74 26.47 17.18
CA ASP A 425 -9.51 26.76 18.61
C ASP A 425 -9.34 25.48 19.44
N TYR A 426 -8.67 24.49 18.87
CA TYR A 426 -8.60 23.14 19.40
C TYR A 426 -7.18 22.78 19.83
N LYS A 427 -7.06 22.33 21.07
CA LYS A 427 -5.83 21.77 21.63
C LYS A 427 -6.01 20.25 21.79
N PRO A 428 -5.23 19.42 21.10
CA PRO A 428 -5.25 17.97 21.27
C PRO A 428 -5.11 17.54 22.73
N GLN A 429 -5.93 16.58 23.13
CA GLN A 429 -6.05 16.06 24.49
C GLN A 429 -5.29 14.74 24.68
N GLY A 430 -4.92 14.06 23.60
CA GLY A 430 -4.11 12.86 23.62
C GLY A 430 -2.79 13.03 24.37
N ASP A 431 -2.25 11.94 24.88
CA ASP A 431 -1.01 11.93 25.66
C ASP A 431 0.20 11.84 24.72
N ALA A 432 0.85 12.98 24.49
CA ALA A 432 2.04 13.07 23.63
C ALA A 432 3.20 12.19 24.11
N SER A 433 3.26 11.81 25.39
CA SER A 433 4.32 10.92 25.90
C SER A 433 4.23 9.49 25.34
N THR A 434 3.09 9.12 24.74
CA THR A 434 2.89 7.82 24.09
C THR A 434 3.42 7.75 22.66
N ILE A 435 3.76 8.91 22.08
CA ILE A 435 4.29 9.04 20.73
C ILE A 435 5.78 8.68 20.74
N ALA A 436 6.26 7.99 19.69
CA ALA A 436 7.67 7.61 19.60
C ALA A 436 8.56 8.85 19.34
N SER A 437 9.77 8.86 19.94
CA SER A 437 10.79 9.89 19.69
C SER A 437 11.06 10.05 18.18
N GLY A 438 11.26 11.30 17.75
CA GLY A 438 11.46 11.70 16.36
C GLY A 438 10.17 11.82 15.52
N THR A 439 8.99 11.59 16.12
CA THR A 439 7.69 11.67 15.44
C THR A 439 7.10 13.07 15.56
N TYR A 440 6.55 13.59 14.46
CA TYR A 440 5.78 14.83 14.47
C TYR A 440 4.40 14.59 15.06
N TYR A 441 3.93 15.53 15.89
CA TYR A 441 2.59 15.51 16.47
C TYR A 441 1.96 16.91 16.45
N LEU A 442 0.63 16.96 16.43
CA LEU A 442 -0.18 18.16 16.44
C LEU A 442 -0.19 18.78 17.85
N GLU A 443 0.15 20.05 17.93
CA GLU A 443 0.15 20.80 19.19
C GLU A 443 -1.09 21.66 19.38
N ASN A 444 -1.54 22.28 18.28
CA ASN A 444 -2.62 23.26 18.32
C ASN A 444 -3.24 23.46 16.93
N VAL A 445 -4.55 23.73 16.93
CA VAL A 445 -5.30 24.30 15.81
C VAL A 445 -5.85 25.65 16.24
N ASP A 446 -5.45 26.74 15.58
CA ASP A 446 -5.90 28.10 15.95
C ASP A 446 -7.32 28.43 15.44
N ASP A 447 -7.78 29.65 15.68
CA ASP A 447 -9.09 30.20 15.30
C ASP A 447 -9.30 30.31 13.77
N MET A 448 -8.21 30.15 13.01
CA MET A 448 -8.12 30.21 11.56
C MET A 448 -7.76 28.84 10.95
N PHE A 449 -7.92 27.75 11.71
CA PHE A 449 -7.62 26.36 11.31
C PHE A 449 -6.14 26.08 11.01
N LYS A 450 -5.21 26.98 11.35
CA LYS A 450 -3.79 26.73 11.16
C LYS A 450 -3.31 25.72 12.19
N ARG A 451 -2.61 24.70 11.70
CA ARG A 451 -2.10 23.59 12.50
C ARG A 451 -0.62 23.81 12.81
N THR A 452 -0.24 23.67 14.08
CA THR A 452 1.15 23.74 14.54
C THR A 452 1.62 22.36 14.98
N TYR A 453 2.84 22.01 14.59
CA TYR A 453 3.43 20.69 14.85
C TYR A 453 4.75 20.83 15.60
N SER A 454 5.00 19.87 16.49
CA SER A 454 6.30 19.67 17.15
C SER A 454 6.80 18.25 16.95
N VAL A 455 8.07 18.02 17.26
CA VAL A 455 8.71 16.71 17.17
C VAL A 455 8.89 16.17 18.57
N GLN A 456 8.45 14.94 18.81
CA GLN A 456 8.66 14.26 20.07
C GLN A 456 10.16 14.06 20.30
N ALA A 457 10.66 14.52 21.44
CA ALA A 457 12.07 14.43 21.82
C ALA A 457 12.54 12.98 21.99
#